data_AF-A0A2S5B2Q8-F1
#
_entry.id   AF-A0A2S5B2Q8-F1
#
_cell.length_a   1.000
_cell.length_b   1.000
_cell.length_c   1.000
_cell.angle_alpha   90.00
_cell.angle_beta   90.00
_cell.angle_gamma   90.00
#
_symmetry.space_group_name_H-M   'P 1'
#
loop_
_entity.id
_entity.type
_entity.pdbx_description
1 polymer ?
#
loop_
_entity_poly.entity_id
_entity_poly.type
_entity_poly.pdbx_seq_one_letter_code
_entity_poly.pdbx_strand_id
1 'polypeptide(L)'
;MSSSGLQPLAPLSENPKLHPGPGSSNATAPGHNSRRASHSSSGRPDPLGSISHASASRIGPGVIPTGLRIVPHGELTAEEKAKRLAAYAAVDAHVKEHHKVLGIGSGSTVPYVVERLCQEPHCKANSDRWFVPTGFQSKELIVKAGLNLGDVDQFPTIDVTIDGADEVDDELNAIKGGGACQLREKVLAEAATHFIIVADSRKDSKVLGTNWKQGVPIEVAPFAWAKVFVNLQKMGCEKPTLRMGKMKAGPVVTDNGNFVIDAVFSESYMRDPAELLHRIKMLTGVLEVGLFTGMAEAAYFGAPDGTVTCRWQDGRREKVDAVARLDVAEKGGQLSN
;
A
#
# COMPACT_ATOMS: atom_id res chain seq x y z
N MET A 1 -0.48 -65.55 -11.21
CA MET A 1 -1.61 -65.57 -10.26
C MET A 1 -1.07 -65.73 -8.85
N SER A 2 -0.97 -64.65 -8.09
CA SER A 2 -0.96 -64.66 -6.62
C SER A 2 -1.11 -63.22 -6.15
N SER A 3 -2.33 -62.89 -5.76
CA SER A 3 -2.79 -61.59 -5.28
C SER A 3 -2.44 -61.40 -3.81
N SER A 4 -1.72 -60.33 -3.46
CA SER A 4 -1.62 -59.83 -2.09
C SER A 4 -2.59 -58.67 -1.89
N GLY A 5 -3.76 -58.99 -1.32
CA GLY A 5 -4.74 -58.01 -0.89
C GLY A 5 -4.32 -57.35 0.43
N LEU A 6 -4.35 -56.02 0.45
CA LEU A 6 -4.26 -55.20 1.67
C LEU A 6 -5.68 -54.94 2.20
N GLN A 7 -5.90 -55.28 3.47
CA GLN A 7 -7.15 -55.03 4.20
C GLN A 7 -7.26 -53.57 4.67
N PRO A 8 -8.47 -53.01 4.80
CA PRO A 8 -8.69 -51.65 5.31
C PRO A 8 -8.64 -51.57 6.85
N LEU A 9 -8.08 -50.46 7.35
CA LEU A 9 -7.95 -50.11 8.77
C LEU A 9 -9.30 -49.72 9.40
N ALA A 10 -9.51 -50.16 10.65
CA ALA A 10 -10.68 -49.88 11.47
C ALA A 10 -10.69 -48.44 12.05
N PRO A 11 -11.87 -47.86 12.36
CA PRO A 11 -11.98 -46.50 12.90
C PRO A 11 -11.64 -46.44 14.39
N LEU A 12 -10.96 -45.35 14.80
CA LEU A 12 -10.62 -45.05 16.19
C LEU A 12 -11.86 -44.56 16.95
N SER A 13 -12.12 -45.21 18.09
CA SER A 13 -13.20 -44.92 19.03
C SER A 13 -12.90 -43.74 19.97
N GLU A 14 -13.99 -43.16 20.45
CA GLU A 14 -14.18 -41.97 21.28
C GLU A 14 -13.30 -41.82 22.54
N ASN A 15 -13.01 -40.54 22.86
CA ASN A 15 -12.35 -40.07 24.09
C ASN A 15 -13.23 -40.25 25.34
N PRO A 16 -12.67 -40.70 26.48
CA PRO A 16 -13.38 -40.69 27.76
C PRO A 16 -13.33 -39.33 28.46
N LYS A 17 -14.45 -39.02 29.12
CA LYS A 17 -14.79 -37.81 29.88
C LYS A 17 -13.84 -37.55 31.05
N LEU A 18 -13.48 -36.28 31.26
CA LEU A 18 -12.84 -35.78 32.49
C LEU A 18 -13.90 -35.26 33.48
N HIS A 19 -13.83 -35.73 34.73
CA HIS A 19 -14.64 -35.26 35.86
C HIS A 19 -14.07 -33.97 36.50
N PRO A 20 -14.91 -33.15 37.16
CA PRO A 20 -14.49 -31.89 37.78
C PRO A 20 -14.04 -32.08 39.23
N GLY A 21 -13.02 -31.31 39.65
CA GLY A 21 -12.57 -31.19 41.04
C GLY A 21 -13.05 -29.88 41.69
N PRO A 22 -13.18 -29.83 43.03
CA PRO A 22 -14.15 -28.99 43.73
C PRO A 22 -13.63 -27.60 44.13
N GLY A 23 -14.57 -26.68 44.33
CA GLY A 23 -14.32 -25.36 44.89
C GLY A 23 -14.24 -25.33 46.42
N SER A 24 -13.84 -24.16 46.94
CA SER A 24 -14.16 -23.73 48.30
C SER A 24 -14.39 -22.20 48.34
N SER A 25 -15.58 -21.89 48.83
CA SER A 25 -16.08 -20.65 49.46
C SER A 25 -15.22 -20.24 50.67
N ASN A 26 -15.30 -19.11 51.37
CA ASN A 26 -16.21 -17.95 51.47
C ASN A 26 -15.50 -16.96 52.44
N ALA A 27 -15.85 -15.67 52.43
CA ALA A 27 -16.24 -14.88 53.63
C ALA A 27 -15.87 -13.39 53.56
N THR A 28 -16.84 -12.61 54.03
CA THR A 28 -17.10 -11.17 53.97
C THR A 28 -16.68 -10.38 55.22
N ALA A 29 -16.13 -9.16 55.02
CA ALA A 29 -16.30 -7.85 55.73
C ALA A 29 -16.21 -7.76 57.30
N PRO A 30 -16.20 -6.58 57.99
CA PRO A 30 -16.33 -5.16 57.56
C PRO A 30 -15.42 -4.10 58.31
N GLY A 31 -15.51 -2.82 57.89
CA GLY A 31 -15.68 -1.67 58.83
C GLY A 31 -14.51 -0.73 59.21
N HIS A 32 -14.63 0.56 58.84
CA HIS A 32 -14.14 1.85 59.44
C HIS A 32 -12.69 1.96 60.02
N ASN A 33 -11.92 3.05 59.90
CA ASN A 33 -12.25 4.46 60.15
C ASN A 33 -11.12 5.42 59.69
N SER A 34 -11.47 6.70 59.55
CA SER A 34 -10.66 7.87 59.16
C SER A 34 -9.28 8.05 59.84
N ARG A 35 -8.31 8.63 59.11
CA ARG A 35 -7.39 9.68 59.62
C ARG A 35 -6.72 10.47 58.47
N ARG A 36 -6.84 11.80 58.56
CA ARG A 36 -6.06 12.79 57.81
C ARG A 36 -4.56 12.60 58.08
N ALA A 37 -3.75 12.66 57.04
CA ALA A 37 -2.36 13.09 57.14
C ALA A 37 -2.02 13.90 55.88
N SER A 38 -1.77 15.19 56.10
CA SER A 38 -1.23 16.17 55.18
C SER A 38 0.18 15.78 54.75
N HIS A 39 0.43 15.55 53.45
CA HIS A 39 1.79 15.50 52.91
C HIS A 39 1.91 16.38 51.66
N SER A 40 2.87 17.28 51.78
CA SER A 40 3.48 18.21 50.83
C SER A 40 3.49 17.77 49.36
N SER A 41 3.11 18.72 48.50
CA SER A 41 3.35 18.72 47.06
C SER A 41 4.84 18.67 46.74
N SER A 42 5.33 17.51 46.31
CA SER A 42 6.48 17.42 45.40
C SER A 42 5.95 16.86 44.09
N GLY A 43 5.64 17.76 43.16
CA GLY A 43 5.22 17.41 41.81
C GLY A 43 6.33 16.61 41.13
N ARG A 44 6.07 15.33 40.84
CA ARG A 44 6.80 14.64 39.78
C ARG A 44 6.38 15.31 38.47
N PRO A 45 7.32 15.75 37.62
CA PRO A 45 6.94 16.21 36.29
C PRO A 45 6.30 15.03 35.56
N ASP A 46 5.19 15.32 34.87
CA ASP A 46 4.58 14.42 33.91
C ASP A 46 5.67 14.00 32.89
N PRO A 47 5.99 12.69 32.74
CA PRO A 47 6.99 12.25 31.78
C PRO A 47 6.56 12.51 30.32
N LEU A 48 5.29 12.86 30.11
CA LEU A 48 4.74 13.35 28.86
C LEU A 48 4.56 14.87 28.94
N GLY A 49 5.67 15.60 29.07
CA GLY A 49 5.67 17.02 28.78
C GLY A 49 5.02 17.24 27.42
N SER A 50 4.04 18.14 27.35
CA SER A 50 3.29 18.45 26.14
C SER A 50 4.27 18.66 24.99
N ILE A 51 4.37 17.69 24.09
CA ILE A 51 5.14 17.83 22.86
C ILE A 51 4.34 18.83 22.04
N SER A 52 4.70 20.12 22.13
CA SER A 52 4.35 21.07 21.10
C SER A 52 5.06 20.58 19.85
N HIS A 53 4.35 19.84 19.00
CA HIS A 53 4.82 19.56 17.64
C HIS A 53 5.20 20.91 17.05
N ALA A 54 6.50 21.09 16.79
CA ALA A 54 7.00 22.23 16.06
C ALA A 54 6.15 22.31 14.78
N SER A 55 5.39 23.40 14.67
CA SER A 55 4.48 23.66 13.56
C SER A 55 5.24 23.46 12.26
N ALA A 56 5.02 22.31 11.59
CA ALA A 56 5.31 22.19 10.17
C ALA A 56 4.63 23.38 9.52
N SER A 57 5.41 24.29 8.94
CA SER A 57 4.90 25.54 8.40
C SER A 57 3.85 25.18 7.36
N ARG A 58 2.57 25.35 7.72
CA ARG A 58 1.48 25.16 6.78
C ARG A 58 1.72 26.09 5.62
N ILE A 59 1.53 25.56 4.43
CA ILE A 59 1.50 26.37 3.23
C ILE A 59 0.31 27.30 3.38
N GLY A 60 0.57 28.61 3.43
CA GLY A 60 -0.49 29.60 3.51
C GLY A 60 -1.46 29.44 2.34
N PRO A 61 -2.76 29.75 2.52
CA PRO A 61 -3.72 29.71 1.43
C PRO A 61 -3.23 30.55 0.25
N GLY A 62 -3.12 29.95 -0.94
CA GLY A 62 -2.72 30.61 -2.19
C GLY A 62 -1.26 30.45 -2.63
N VAL A 63 -0.42 29.71 -1.91
CA VAL A 63 0.96 29.42 -2.37
C VAL A 63 0.96 28.18 -3.26
N ILE A 64 1.21 28.38 -4.56
CA ILE A 64 1.40 27.31 -5.55
C ILE A 64 2.80 26.71 -5.34
N PRO A 65 2.96 25.39 -5.21
CA PRO A 65 4.27 24.82 -4.97
C PRO A 65 5.17 24.90 -6.22
N THR A 66 6.32 25.57 -6.09
CA THR A 66 7.25 25.88 -7.18
C THR A 66 8.41 24.87 -7.33
N GLY A 67 8.38 23.77 -6.57
CA GLY A 67 9.55 22.88 -6.41
C GLY A 67 9.73 21.79 -7.47
N LEU A 68 8.73 21.48 -8.30
CA LEU A 68 8.85 20.47 -9.37
C LEU A 68 9.17 21.10 -10.71
N ARG A 69 10.32 20.72 -11.30
CA ARG A 69 10.59 20.96 -12.71
C ARG A 69 9.71 20.03 -13.54
N ILE A 70 8.69 20.59 -14.18
CA ILE A 70 7.82 19.87 -15.11
C ILE A 70 8.52 19.76 -16.45
N VAL A 71 8.71 18.53 -16.94
CA VAL A 71 9.23 18.27 -18.29
C VAL A 71 8.06 18.40 -19.28
N PRO A 72 8.20 19.17 -20.38
CA PRO A 72 7.15 19.29 -21.39
C PRO A 72 6.70 17.91 -21.90
N HIS A 73 5.40 17.70 -22.09
CA HIS A 73 4.89 16.38 -22.46
C HIS A 73 5.53 15.86 -23.75
N GLY A 74 5.75 16.72 -24.74
CA GLY A 74 6.38 16.39 -26.02
C GLY A 74 7.77 15.74 -25.91
N GLU A 75 8.54 16.10 -24.87
CA GLU A 75 9.92 15.64 -24.64
C GLU A 75 10.00 14.27 -23.93
N LEU A 76 8.90 13.77 -23.39
CA LEU A 76 8.85 12.48 -22.70
C LEU A 76 8.91 11.31 -23.69
N THR A 77 9.48 10.19 -23.24
CA THR A 77 9.39 8.91 -23.97
C THR A 77 7.92 8.45 -24.00
N ALA A 78 7.57 7.55 -24.93
CA ALA A 78 6.19 7.08 -25.04
C ALA A 78 5.69 6.37 -23.77
N GLU A 79 6.59 5.68 -23.04
CA GLU A 79 6.26 5.06 -21.74
C GLU A 79 5.97 6.11 -20.66
N GLU A 80 6.78 7.16 -20.57
CA GLU A 80 6.56 8.21 -19.57
C GLU A 80 5.32 9.06 -19.90
N LYS A 81 5.03 9.27 -21.19
CA LYS A 81 3.76 9.88 -21.64
C LYS A 81 2.55 9.07 -21.18
N ALA A 82 2.60 7.75 -21.36
CA ALA A 82 1.55 6.83 -20.92
C ALA A 82 1.32 6.91 -19.40
N LYS A 83 2.39 6.84 -18.60
CA LYS A 83 2.31 6.98 -17.14
C LYS A 83 1.67 8.31 -16.72
N ARG A 84 2.12 9.41 -17.34
CA ARG A 84 1.59 10.75 -17.06
C ARG A 84 0.10 10.86 -17.36
N LEU A 85 -0.33 10.37 -18.53
CA LEU A 85 -1.74 10.39 -18.93
C LEU A 85 -2.63 9.60 -17.97
N ALA A 86 -2.20 8.39 -17.56
CA ALA A 86 -2.92 7.59 -16.59
C ALA A 86 -3.06 8.29 -15.23
N ALA A 87 -1.96 8.85 -14.72
CA ALA A 87 -1.95 9.58 -13.47
C ALA A 87 -2.87 10.81 -13.51
N TYR A 88 -2.83 11.57 -14.61
CA TYR A 88 -3.65 12.76 -14.80
C TYR A 88 -5.14 12.42 -14.83
N ALA A 89 -5.50 11.40 -15.60
CA ALA A 89 -6.87 10.92 -15.70
C ALA A 89 -7.43 10.49 -14.33
N ALA A 90 -6.65 9.76 -13.54
CA ALA A 90 -7.04 9.30 -12.21
C ALA A 90 -7.22 10.48 -11.23
N VAL A 91 -6.28 11.42 -11.18
CA VAL A 91 -6.38 12.60 -10.30
C VAL A 91 -7.61 13.44 -10.64
N ASP A 92 -7.85 13.71 -11.93
CA ASP A 92 -9.01 14.48 -12.38
C ASP A 92 -10.34 13.77 -12.06
N ALA A 93 -10.37 12.44 -12.17
CA ALA A 93 -11.58 11.65 -11.92
C ALA A 93 -11.89 11.49 -10.42
N HIS A 94 -10.88 11.34 -9.56
CA HIS A 94 -11.08 10.91 -8.17
C HIS A 94 -10.74 11.95 -7.11
N VAL A 95 -9.89 12.94 -7.39
CA VAL A 95 -9.53 13.95 -6.38
C VAL A 95 -10.48 15.13 -6.48
N LYS A 96 -11.31 15.31 -5.44
CA LYS A 96 -12.32 16.37 -5.37
C LYS A 96 -11.93 17.45 -4.37
N GLU A 97 -12.47 18.65 -4.54
CA GLU A 97 -12.16 19.82 -3.71
C GLU A 97 -12.40 19.57 -2.21
N HIS A 98 -13.42 18.77 -1.87
CA HIS A 98 -13.76 18.45 -0.49
C HIS A 98 -12.83 17.40 0.16
N HIS A 99 -12.04 16.64 -0.62
CA HIS A 99 -11.06 15.69 -0.06
C HIS A 99 -9.94 16.45 0.64
N LYS A 100 -9.59 16.01 1.86
CA LYS A 100 -8.64 16.63 2.79
C LYS A 100 -7.43 15.76 3.09
N VAL A 101 -7.52 14.44 2.97
CA VAL A 101 -6.38 13.53 3.20
C VAL A 101 -6.18 12.64 1.99
N LEU A 102 -4.99 12.73 1.38
CA LEU A 102 -4.63 11.99 0.18
C LEU A 102 -3.44 11.07 0.44
N GLY A 103 -3.58 9.78 0.17
CA GLY A 103 -2.49 8.83 0.16
C GLY A 103 -1.71 8.91 -1.15
N ILE A 104 -0.40 9.10 -1.06
CA ILE A 104 0.51 9.16 -2.20
C ILE A 104 1.34 7.90 -2.25
N GLY A 105 1.14 7.14 -3.32
CA GLY A 105 1.85 5.90 -3.61
C GLY A 105 3.36 6.04 -3.84
N SER A 106 3.96 4.95 -4.31
CA SER A 106 5.37 4.88 -4.69
C SER A 106 5.53 4.33 -6.12
N GLY A 107 6.74 4.46 -6.68
CA GLY A 107 7.06 3.99 -8.03
C GLY A 107 7.10 5.09 -9.10
N SER A 108 7.45 4.71 -10.33
CA SER A 108 7.75 5.68 -11.40
C SER A 108 6.54 6.42 -11.98
N THR A 109 5.32 5.91 -11.78
CA THR A 109 4.09 6.59 -12.25
C THR A 109 3.62 7.68 -11.28
N VAL A 110 3.87 7.52 -9.98
CA VAL A 110 3.35 8.41 -8.92
C VAL A 110 3.89 9.85 -8.97
N PRO A 111 5.14 10.14 -9.41
CA PRO A 111 5.57 11.50 -9.69
C PRO A 111 4.56 12.32 -10.51
N TYR A 112 3.89 11.70 -11.49
CA TYR A 112 2.89 12.38 -12.32
C TYR A 112 1.55 12.61 -11.62
N VAL A 113 1.24 11.82 -10.58
CA VAL A 113 0.07 12.06 -9.71
C VAL A 113 0.29 13.36 -8.95
N VAL A 114 1.47 13.50 -8.31
CA VAL A 114 1.84 14.72 -7.58
C VAL A 114 1.99 15.91 -8.53
N GLU A 115 2.54 15.70 -9.71
CA GLU A 115 2.60 16.73 -10.75
C GLU A 115 1.20 17.28 -11.07
N ARG A 116 0.21 16.40 -11.27
CA ARG A 116 -1.17 16.83 -11.56
C ARG A 116 -1.83 17.52 -10.37
N LEU A 117 -1.59 17.05 -9.15
CA LEU A 117 -2.11 17.67 -7.93
C LEU A 117 -1.59 19.09 -7.73
N CYS A 118 -0.39 19.41 -8.22
CA CYS A 118 0.19 20.75 -8.19
C CYS A 118 -0.30 21.67 -9.32
N GLN A 119 -1.15 21.19 -10.22
CA GLN A 119 -1.71 21.98 -11.32
C GLN A 119 -3.16 22.38 -11.05
N GLU A 120 -3.64 23.39 -11.76
CA GLU A 120 -5.04 23.77 -11.76
C GLU A 120 -5.93 22.64 -12.32
N PRO A 121 -7.13 22.41 -11.74
CA PRO A 121 -7.72 23.14 -10.62
C PRO A 121 -7.29 22.65 -9.22
N HIS A 122 -6.55 21.54 -9.14
CA HIS A 122 -6.30 20.80 -7.90
C HIS A 122 -5.47 21.60 -6.89
N CYS A 123 -4.50 22.38 -7.36
CA CYS A 123 -3.58 23.14 -6.51
C CYS A 123 -4.28 24.11 -5.55
N LYS A 124 -5.46 24.64 -5.91
CA LYS A 124 -6.24 25.58 -5.08
C LYS A 124 -6.65 24.99 -3.73
N ALA A 125 -6.97 23.70 -3.71
CA ALA A 125 -7.41 23.01 -2.49
C ALA A 125 -6.25 22.48 -1.64
N ASN A 126 -5.00 22.50 -2.15
CA ASN A 126 -3.88 21.83 -1.47
C ASN A 126 -3.46 22.48 -0.16
N SER A 127 -3.74 23.77 0.04
CA SER A 127 -3.45 24.45 1.32
C SER A 127 -4.20 23.85 2.51
N ASP A 128 -5.37 23.23 2.26
CA ASP A 128 -6.20 22.56 3.27
C ASP A 128 -6.07 21.03 3.25
N ARG A 129 -5.19 20.46 2.42
CA ARG A 129 -5.00 19.01 2.29
C ARG A 129 -3.76 18.53 3.04
N TRP A 130 -3.78 17.27 3.43
CA TRP A 130 -2.63 16.50 3.94
C TRP A 130 -2.32 15.33 3.01
N PHE A 131 -1.04 15.06 2.83
CA PHE A 131 -0.54 14.05 1.91
C PHE A 131 0.25 13.01 2.69
N VAL A 132 -0.22 11.77 2.70
CA VAL A 132 0.35 10.67 3.49
C VAL A 132 1.17 9.77 2.56
N PRO A 133 2.47 9.55 2.80
CA PRO A 133 3.33 8.79 1.90
C PRO A 133 3.32 7.28 2.15
N THR A 134 3.46 6.46 1.10
CA THR A 134 3.67 5.01 1.21
C THR A 134 5.14 4.58 1.40
N GLY A 135 6.08 5.53 1.54
CA GLY A 135 7.50 5.23 1.68
C GLY A 135 8.38 6.48 1.56
N PHE A 136 9.70 6.33 1.65
CA PHE A 136 10.62 7.49 1.59
C PHE A 136 10.60 8.20 0.24
N GLN A 137 10.48 7.48 -0.88
CA GLN A 137 10.36 8.10 -2.21
C GLN A 137 9.14 9.01 -2.27
N SER A 138 7.98 8.50 -1.84
CA SER A 138 6.72 9.25 -1.77
C SER A 138 6.83 10.47 -0.85
N LYS A 139 7.42 10.29 0.34
CA LYS A 139 7.68 11.38 1.29
C LYS A 139 8.54 12.48 0.68
N GLU A 140 9.64 12.12 0.04
CA GLU A 140 10.51 13.10 -0.63
C GLU A 140 9.78 13.84 -1.75
N LEU A 141 8.95 13.14 -2.52
CA LEU A 141 8.15 13.73 -3.58
C LEU A 141 7.17 14.77 -3.01
N ILE A 142 6.44 14.46 -1.95
CA ILE A 142 5.54 15.39 -1.24
C ILE A 142 6.31 16.62 -0.73
N VAL A 143 7.46 16.41 -0.08
CA VAL A 143 8.27 17.50 0.48
C VAL A 143 8.83 18.40 -0.60
N LYS A 144 9.42 17.83 -1.66
CA LYS A 144 9.96 18.59 -2.82
C LYS A 144 8.85 19.33 -3.56
N ALA A 145 7.67 18.74 -3.60
CA ALA A 145 6.48 19.37 -4.16
C ALA A 145 5.88 20.43 -3.26
N GLY A 146 6.46 20.75 -2.10
CA GLY A 146 5.88 21.72 -1.17
C GLY A 146 4.42 21.39 -0.92
N LEU A 147 4.11 20.19 -0.44
CA LEU A 147 2.77 19.78 -0.03
C LEU A 147 2.79 19.45 1.47
N ASN A 148 1.65 19.62 2.16
CA ASN A 148 1.59 19.36 3.59
C ASN A 148 1.75 17.85 3.86
N LEU A 149 2.90 17.47 4.43
CA LEU A 149 3.19 16.08 4.76
C LEU A 149 2.39 15.64 5.99
N GLY A 150 1.63 14.56 5.86
CA GLY A 150 0.94 13.89 6.96
C GLY A 150 1.51 12.48 7.22
N ASP A 151 0.97 11.83 8.25
CA ASP A 151 1.27 10.45 8.61
C ASP A 151 -0.02 9.68 8.93
N VAL A 152 -0.04 8.36 8.74
CA VAL A 152 -1.21 7.52 9.02
C VAL A 152 -1.59 7.51 10.50
N ASP A 153 -0.64 7.74 11.40
CA ASP A 153 -0.91 7.88 12.84
C ASP A 153 -1.78 9.12 13.14
N GLN A 154 -1.67 10.15 12.31
CA GLN A 154 -2.48 11.37 12.40
C GLN A 154 -3.80 11.26 11.62
N PHE A 155 -3.77 10.48 10.53
CA PHE A 155 -4.88 10.32 9.60
C PHE A 155 -5.13 8.83 9.31
N PRO A 156 -5.80 8.10 10.23
CA PRO A 156 -6.10 6.68 10.06
C PRO A 156 -7.21 6.41 9.02
N THR A 157 -7.85 7.47 8.52
CA THR A 157 -8.80 7.41 7.41
C THR A 157 -8.36 8.41 6.35
N ILE A 158 -8.30 7.94 5.11
CA ILE A 158 -7.81 8.67 3.95
C ILE A 158 -8.96 8.77 2.94
N ASP A 159 -9.14 9.92 2.29
CA ASP A 159 -10.20 10.09 1.31
C ASP A 159 -9.88 9.31 0.04
N VAL A 160 -8.68 9.53 -0.50
CA VAL A 160 -8.22 8.88 -1.74
C VAL A 160 -6.75 8.50 -1.61
N THR A 161 -6.41 7.25 -1.91
CA THR A 161 -5.03 6.81 -2.14
C THR A 161 -4.84 6.53 -3.62
N ILE A 162 -3.83 7.12 -4.25
CA ILE A 162 -3.46 6.85 -5.64
C ILE A 162 -2.04 6.26 -5.67
N ASP A 163 -1.90 5.07 -6.25
CA ASP A 163 -0.63 4.33 -6.25
C ASP A 163 -0.39 3.55 -7.54
N GLY A 164 0.88 3.21 -7.80
CA GLY A 164 1.27 2.35 -8.90
C GLY A 164 1.03 0.86 -8.64
N ALA A 165 1.16 0.06 -9.70
CA ALA A 165 1.18 -1.40 -9.62
C ALA A 165 2.26 -2.01 -10.54
N ASP A 166 2.75 -3.18 -10.16
CA ASP A 166 3.68 -3.96 -10.96
C ASP A 166 2.95 -4.80 -12.02
N GLU A 167 1.71 -5.20 -11.73
CA GLU A 167 0.74 -5.84 -12.63
C GLU A 167 -0.66 -5.76 -12.01
N VAL A 168 -1.71 -5.68 -12.84
CA VAL A 168 -3.12 -5.67 -12.44
C VAL A 168 -3.88 -6.66 -13.30
N ASP A 169 -4.76 -7.48 -12.70
CA ASP A 169 -5.59 -8.44 -13.43
C ASP A 169 -6.98 -7.91 -13.79
N ASP A 170 -7.77 -8.74 -14.47
CA ASP A 170 -9.12 -8.39 -14.93
C ASP A 170 -10.13 -8.12 -13.80
N GLU A 171 -9.83 -8.56 -12.57
CA GLU A 171 -10.65 -8.38 -11.37
C GLU A 171 -10.14 -7.25 -10.46
N LEU A 172 -9.20 -6.42 -10.95
CA LEU A 172 -8.54 -5.36 -10.18
C LEU A 172 -7.70 -5.85 -8.99
N ASN A 173 -7.33 -7.13 -8.96
CA ASN A 173 -6.24 -7.55 -8.08
C ASN A 173 -4.92 -7.05 -8.66
N ALA A 174 -3.95 -6.77 -7.79
CA ALA A 174 -2.66 -6.26 -8.21
C ALA A 174 -1.48 -6.97 -7.54
N ILE A 175 -0.40 -7.15 -8.32
CA ILE A 175 0.93 -7.33 -7.76
C ILE A 175 1.53 -5.94 -7.53
N LYS A 176 2.04 -5.72 -6.32
CA LYS A 176 2.77 -4.53 -5.87
C LYS A 176 4.00 -4.94 -5.08
N GLY A 177 4.87 -3.99 -4.75
CA GLY A 177 6.08 -4.22 -3.95
C GLY A 177 7.37 -4.40 -4.76
N GLY A 178 7.37 -4.15 -6.07
CA GLY A 178 8.59 -4.07 -6.87
C GLY A 178 9.59 -3.05 -6.34
N GLY A 179 9.09 -1.98 -5.71
CA GLY A 179 9.86 -0.98 -4.96
C GLY A 179 10.14 -1.31 -3.50
N ALA A 180 9.73 -2.49 -3.00
CA ALA A 180 9.88 -2.93 -1.60
C ALA A 180 9.16 -2.05 -0.55
N CYS A 181 8.04 -1.43 -0.94
CA CYS A 181 7.21 -0.55 -0.09
C CYS A 181 5.84 -1.15 0.27
N GLN A 182 5.58 -2.42 -0.09
CA GLN A 182 4.23 -2.99 -0.12
C GLN A 182 3.47 -2.95 1.21
N LEU A 183 4.16 -3.05 2.36
CA LEU A 183 3.48 -2.98 3.65
C LEU A 183 2.80 -1.62 3.86
N ARG A 184 3.53 -0.53 3.64
CA ARG A 184 2.99 0.82 3.82
C ARG A 184 2.00 1.19 2.71
N GLU A 185 2.26 0.73 1.48
CA GLU A 185 1.29 0.84 0.39
C GLU A 185 -0.04 0.18 0.76
N LYS A 186 -0.02 -1.01 1.36
CA LYS A 186 -1.24 -1.73 1.76
C LYS A 186 -1.97 -1.05 2.90
N VAL A 187 -1.24 -0.57 3.92
CA VAL A 187 -1.84 0.20 5.02
C VAL A 187 -2.60 1.42 4.49
N LEU A 188 -2.01 2.19 3.55
CA LEU A 188 -2.67 3.36 2.97
C LEU A 188 -3.83 2.99 2.02
N ALA A 189 -3.76 1.85 1.35
CA ALA A 189 -4.85 1.34 0.54
C ALA A 189 -6.04 0.91 1.43
N GLU A 190 -5.79 0.25 2.56
CA GLU A 190 -6.82 -0.13 3.55
C GLU A 190 -7.44 1.08 4.26
N ALA A 191 -6.63 2.11 4.54
CA ALA A 191 -7.11 3.33 5.17
C ALA A 191 -7.94 4.23 4.23
N ALA A 192 -7.92 3.97 2.92
CA ALA A 192 -8.56 4.81 1.92
C ALA A 192 -10.05 4.48 1.72
N THR A 193 -10.87 5.51 1.59
CA THR A 193 -12.24 5.37 1.08
C THR A 193 -12.22 4.99 -0.40
N HIS A 194 -11.32 5.60 -1.17
CA HIS A 194 -11.11 5.32 -2.59
C HIS A 194 -9.64 4.94 -2.84
N PHE A 195 -9.37 3.68 -3.19
CA PHE A 195 -8.04 3.24 -3.61
C PHE A 195 -7.97 3.10 -5.13
N ILE A 196 -7.10 3.89 -5.76
CA ILE A 196 -7.01 4.02 -7.22
C ILE A 196 -5.61 3.61 -7.70
N ILE A 197 -5.56 2.73 -8.69
CA ILE A 197 -4.30 2.29 -9.30
C ILE A 197 -4.01 3.09 -10.57
N VAL A 198 -2.75 3.51 -10.76
CA VAL A 198 -2.26 4.17 -11.97
C VAL A 198 -1.06 3.44 -12.56
N ALA A 199 -1.12 3.11 -13.84
CA ALA A 199 -0.07 2.34 -14.50
C ALA A 199 0.00 2.63 -16.00
N ASP A 200 1.07 2.16 -16.64
CA ASP A 200 1.10 2.04 -18.10
C ASP A 200 0.47 0.70 -18.56
N SER A 201 0.10 0.61 -19.83
CA SER A 201 -0.67 -0.51 -20.39
C SER A 201 0.05 -1.86 -20.36
N ARG A 202 1.36 -1.93 -20.12
CA ARG A 202 2.06 -3.23 -19.93
C ARG A 202 1.70 -3.89 -18.61
N LYS A 203 1.14 -3.11 -17.67
CA LYS A 203 0.72 -3.57 -16.35
C LYS A 203 -0.69 -4.15 -16.36
N ASP A 204 -1.44 -3.99 -17.45
CA ASP A 204 -2.78 -4.55 -17.63
C ASP A 204 -2.70 -5.99 -18.14
N SER A 205 -3.10 -6.94 -17.32
CA SER A 205 -3.07 -8.37 -17.59
C SER A 205 -4.43 -9.01 -17.35
N LYS A 206 -4.63 -10.20 -17.92
CA LYS A 206 -5.83 -11.00 -17.60
C LYS A 206 -5.72 -11.72 -16.26
N VAL A 207 -4.53 -12.23 -15.96
CA VAL A 207 -4.19 -12.97 -14.73
C VAL A 207 -2.84 -12.48 -14.23
N LEU A 208 -2.68 -12.34 -12.92
CA LEU A 208 -1.42 -11.94 -12.29
C LEU A 208 -0.27 -12.91 -12.61
N GLY A 209 0.95 -12.40 -12.66
CA GLY A 209 2.15 -13.16 -13.03
C GLY A 209 2.32 -13.36 -14.54
N THR A 210 1.48 -12.76 -15.39
CA THR A 210 1.55 -12.89 -16.85
C THR A 210 2.66 -12.01 -17.42
N ASN A 211 2.68 -10.74 -17.04
CA ASN A 211 3.65 -9.74 -17.48
C ASN A 211 4.71 -9.49 -16.39
N TRP A 212 4.36 -9.64 -15.11
CA TRP A 212 5.32 -9.53 -14.01
C TRP A 212 5.95 -10.89 -13.67
N LYS A 213 7.15 -11.13 -14.20
CA LYS A 213 7.87 -12.40 -14.00
C LYS A 213 8.80 -12.44 -12.80
N GLN A 214 8.97 -11.33 -12.09
CA GLN A 214 9.84 -11.29 -10.91
C GLN A 214 9.24 -12.06 -9.73
N GLY A 215 7.91 -12.25 -9.70
CA GLY A 215 7.21 -12.95 -8.63
C GLY A 215 6.60 -11.98 -7.62
N VAL A 216 5.72 -12.50 -6.77
CA VAL A 216 5.05 -11.76 -5.70
C VAL A 216 6.09 -11.35 -4.65
N PRO A 217 6.27 -10.04 -4.39
CA PRO A 217 7.13 -9.58 -3.30
C PRO A 217 6.53 -9.92 -1.94
N ILE A 218 7.31 -10.49 -1.02
CA ILE A 218 6.87 -10.87 0.33
C ILE A 218 7.84 -10.25 1.32
N GLU A 219 7.35 -9.31 2.13
CA GLU A 219 8.13 -8.69 3.21
C GLU A 219 8.21 -9.66 4.39
N VAL A 220 9.43 -9.96 4.84
CA VAL A 220 9.70 -10.97 5.88
C VAL A 220 10.67 -10.47 6.93
N ALA A 221 10.44 -10.90 8.17
CA ALA A 221 11.33 -10.59 9.28
C ALA A 221 12.74 -11.13 8.97
N PRO A 222 13.81 -10.33 9.12
CA PRO A 222 15.15 -10.74 8.72
C PRO A 222 15.65 -12.03 9.41
N PHE A 223 15.27 -12.30 10.66
CA PHE A 223 15.70 -13.55 11.31
C PHE A 223 14.96 -14.79 10.79
N ALA A 224 13.80 -14.62 10.14
CA ALA A 224 12.90 -15.68 9.72
C ALA A 224 12.96 -16.00 8.20
N TRP A 225 13.65 -15.18 7.40
CA TRP A 225 13.58 -15.26 5.93
C TRP A 225 13.87 -16.66 5.38
N ALA A 226 14.88 -17.37 5.91
CA ALA A 226 15.25 -18.70 5.44
C ALA A 226 14.17 -19.75 5.72
N LYS A 227 13.44 -19.61 6.84
CA LYS A 227 12.31 -20.48 7.17
C LYS A 227 11.11 -20.21 6.27
N VAL A 228 10.80 -18.94 6.02
CA VAL A 228 9.73 -18.55 5.07
C VAL A 228 10.06 -19.04 3.66
N PHE A 229 11.32 -18.89 3.22
CA PHE A 229 11.81 -19.39 1.93
C PHE A 229 11.47 -20.87 1.71
N VAL A 230 11.84 -21.74 2.67
CA VAL A 230 11.55 -23.19 2.59
C VAL A 230 10.04 -23.48 2.61
N ASN A 231 9.27 -22.70 3.37
CA ASN A 231 7.81 -22.87 3.41
C ASN A 231 7.17 -22.50 2.05
N LEU A 232 7.63 -21.44 1.39
CA LEU A 232 7.16 -21.05 0.05
C LEU A 232 7.46 -22.15 -0.97
N GLN A 233 8.62 -22.79 -0.91
CA GLN A 233 8.94 -23.95 -1.75
C GLN A 233 7.94 -25.09 -1.56
N LYS A 234 7.63 -25.41 -0.30
CA LYS A 234 6.62 -26.44 0.04
C LYS A 234 5.21 -26.08 -0.41
N MET A 235 4.91 -24.79 -0.55
CA MET A 235 3.64 -24.28 -1.05
C MET A 235 3.55 -24.27 -2.58
N GLY A 236 4.60 -24.67 -3.29
CA GLY A 236 4.60 -24.76 -4.76
C GLY A 236 5.31 -23.60 -5.47
N CYS A 237 5.97 -22.68 -4.76
CA CYS A 237 6.87 -21.71 -5.39
C CYS A 237 8.20 -22.40 -5.71
N GLU A 238 8.46 -22.72 -6.97
CA GLU A 238 9.68 -23.48 -7.34
C GLU A 238 10.97 -22.69 -7.07
N LYS A 239 10.94 -21.37 -7.27
CA LYS A 239 12.14 -20.51 -7.25
C LYS A 239 11.93 -19.22 -6.44
N PRO A 240 11.63 -19.29 -5.13
CA PRO A 240 11.64 -18.09 -4.31
C PRO A 240 13.06 -17.53 -4.30
N THR A 241 13.20 -16.20 -4.29
CA THR A 241 14.51 -15.54 -4.30
C THR A 241 14.55 -14.46 -3.23
N LEU A 242 15.55 -14.50 -2.35
CA LEU A 242 15.83 -13.38 -1.47
C LEU A 242 16.31 -12.20 -2.33
N ARG A 243 15.58 -11.09 -2.31
CA ARG A 243 15.88 -9.93 -3.15
C ARG A 243 17.20 -9.30 -2.71
N MET A 244 18.19 -9.28 -3.59
CA MET A 244 19.50 -8.70 -3.33
C MET A 244 19.53 -7.21 -3.70
N GLY A 245 20.21 -6.41 -2.86
CA GLY A 245 20.40 -4.99 -3.14
C GLY A 245 21.28 -4.77 -4.37
N LYS A 246 20.95 -3.77 -5.20
CA LYS A 246 21.76 -3.37 -6.35
C LYS A 246 22.80 -2.31 -6.00
N MET A 247 22.42 -1.36 -5.13
CA MET A 247 23.26 -0.24 -4.67
C MET A 247 23.83 -0.48 -3.26
N LYS A 248 23.80 -1.72 -2.77
CA LYS A 248 24.39 -2.15 -1.51
C LYS A 248 24.79 -3.63 -1.56
N ALA A 249 25.76 -4.03 -0.75
CA ALA A 249 26.04 -5.45 -0.52
C ALA A 249 24.94 -6.09 0.34
N GLY A 250 24.54 -7.33 0.04
CA GLY A 250 23.53 -8.08 0.80
C GLY A 250 22.07 -7.79 0.40
N PRO A 251 21.09 -8.32 1.16
CA PRO A 251 19.66 -8.26 0.80
C PRO A 251 19.08 -6.84 0.77
N VAL A 252 18.01 -6.61 0.00
CA VAL A 252 17.18 -5.40 0.16
C VAL A 252 16.67 -5.33 1.59
N VAL A 253 16.72 -4.13 2.17
CA VAL A 253 16.10 -3.79 3.46
C VAL A 253 14.97 -2.81 3.16
N THR A 254 13.74 -3.12 3.57
CA THR A 254 12.57 -2.24 3.38
C THR A 254 12.65 -1.02 4.29
N ASP A 255 11.78 -0.04 4.05
CA ASP A 255 11.59 1.13 4.93
C ASP A 255 11.19 0.74 6.36
N ASN A 256 10.77 -0.51 6.58
CA ASN A 256 10.40 -1.07 7.89
C ASN A 256 11.50 -1.96 8.49
N GLY A 257 12.68 -2.04 7.86
CA GLY A 257 13.82 -2.82 8.35
C GLY A 257 13.76 -4.31 8.01
N ASN A 258 12.88 -4.74 7.11
CA ASN A 258 12.67 -6.16 6.79
C ASN A 258 13.33 -6.57 5.48
N PHE A 259 13.38 -7.87 5.20
CA PHE A 259 13.82 -8.40 3.91
C PHE A 259 12.64 -8.62 2.96
N VAL A 260 12.94 -8.81 1.67
CA VAL A 260 11.94 -9.16 0.66
C VAL A 260 12.32 -10.47 -0.03
N ILE A 261 11.37 -11.40 -0.11
CA ILE A 261 11.45 -12.58 -0.96
C ILE A 261 10.55 -12.37 -2.16
N ASP A 262 11.07 -12.57 -3.36
CA ASP A 262 10.30 -12.59 -4.60
C ASP A 262 9.89 -14.03 -4.91
N ALA A 263 8.59 -14.30 -4.93
CA ALA A 263 8.03 -15.65 -5.05
C ALA A 263 7.22 -15.81 -6.35
N VAL A 264 7.74 -16.61 -7.27
CA VAL A 264 7.06 -16.93 -8.53
C VAL A 264 6.12 -18.12 -8.34
N PHE A 265 4.83 -17.89 -8.53
CA PHE A 265 3.80 -18.93 -8.56
C PHE A 265 3.26 -19.11 -9.97
N SER A 266 2.81 -20.33 -10.30
CA SER A 266 2.16 -20.62 -11.58
C SER A 266 0.81 -19.95 -11.70
N GLU A 267 0.32 -19.83 -12.94
CA GLU A 267 -1.01 -19.27 -13.23
C GLU A 267 -2.13 -19.96 -12.44
N SER A 268 -2.01 -21.27 -12.17
CA SER A 268 -3.01 -22.01 -11.37
C SER A 268 -3.20 -21.45 -9.96
N TYR A 269 -2.15 -20.94 -9.32
CA TYR A 269 -2.27 -20.24 -8.04
C TYR A 269 -2.78 -18.82 -8.23
N MET A 270 -2.36 -18.14 -9.30
CA MET A 270 -2.74 -16.74 -9.58
C MET A 270 -4.18 -16.57 -10.04
N ARG A 271 -4.91 -17.66 -10.31
CA ARG A 271 -6.36 -17.64 -10.55
C ARG A 271 -7.18 -17.37 -9.30
N ASP A 272 -6.59 -17.57 -8.11
CA ASP A 272 -7.20 -17.16 -6.83
C ASP A 272 -6.12 -16.45 -5.98
N PRO A 273 -5.81 -15.18 -6.33
CA PRO A 273 -4.76 -14.44 -5.64
C PRO A 273 -5.12 -14.16 -4.18
N ALA A 274 -6.42 -14.13 -3.83
CA ALA A 274 -6.88 -13.93 -2.45
C ALA A 274 -6.55 -15.14 -1.56
N GLU A 275 -6.81 -16.36 -2.04
CA GLU A 275 -6.41 -17.58 -1.32
C GLU A 275 -4.88 -17.70 -1.22
N LEU A 276 -4.16 -17.38 -2.31
CA LEU A 276 -2.69 -17.37 -2.28
C LEU A 276 -2.15 -16.36 -1.25
N LEU A 277 -2.68 -15.14 -1.25
CA LEU A 277 -2.38 -14.09 -0.26
C LEU A 277 -2.58 -14.62 1.16
N HIS A 278 -3.75 -15.18 1.46
CA HIS A 278 -4.08 -15.68 2.79
C HIS A 278 -3.09 -16.74 3.26
N ARG A 279 -2.83 -17.74 2.42
CA ARG A 279 -1.90 -18.84 2.76
C ARG A 279 -0.47 -18.35 3.03
N ILE A 280 0.02 -17.39 2.24
CA ILE A 280 1.36 -16.81 2.46
C ILE A 280 1.37 -15.95 3.73
N LYS A 281 0.37 -15.10 3.93
CA LYS A 281 0.28 -14.16 5.07
C LYS A 281 0.27 -14.90 6.41
N MET A 282 -0.28 -16.13 6.45
CA MET A 282 -0.34 -16.97 7.65
C MET A 282 1.00 -17.62 8.05
N LEU A 283 2.05 -17.52 7.22
CA LEU A 283 3.37 -18.02 7.58
C LEU A 283 4.02 -17.13 8.65
N THR A 284 4.44 -17.72 9.77
CA THR A 284 5.20 -17.00 10.80
C THR A 284 6.49 -16.42 10.21
N GLY A 285 6.65 -15.09 10.36
CA GLY A 285 7.78 -14.34 9.80
C GLY A 285 7.43 -13.54 8.55
N VAL A 286 6.25 -13.74 7.94
CA VAL A 286 5.72 -12.86 6.90
C VAL A 286 5.07 -11.63 7.54
N LEU A 287 5.51 -10.45 7.13
CA LEU A 287 4.90 -9.18 7.53
C LEU A 287 3.79 -8.83 6.55
N GLU A 288 4.09 -8.81 5.25
CA GLU A 288 3.11 -8.51 4.21
C GLU A 288 3.45 -9.15 2.86
N VAL A 289 2.44 -9.32 2.03
CA VAL A 289 2.49 -9.92 0.70
C VAL A 289 2.07 -8.88 -0.33
N GLY A 290 2.80 -8.78 -1.43
CA GLY A 290 2.54 -7.85 -2.54
C GLY A 290 1.31 -8.18 -3.38
N LEU A 291 0.35 -8.95 -2.87
CA LEU A 291 -0.95 -9.19 -3.50
C LEU A 291 -1.99 -8.28 -2.85
N PHE A 292 -2.59 -7.41 -3.66
CA PHE A 292 -3.63 -6.47 -3.26
C PHE A 292 -4.92 -6.95 -3.92
N THR A 293 -5.83 -7.52 -3.15
CA THR A 293 -6.99 -8.25 -3.67
C THR A 293 -8.29 -7.67 -3.12
N GLY A 294 -9.24 -7.32 -3.98
CA GLY A 294 -10.52 -6.74 -3.57
C GLY A 294 -10.40 -5.37 -2.86
N MET A 295 -9.36 -4.60 -3.19
CA MET A 295 -9.09 -3.29 -2.55
C MET A 295 -9.30 -2.10 -3.49
N ALA A 296 -8.96 -2.26 -4.77
CA ALA A 296 -8.95 -1.14 -5.72
C ALA A 296 -10.35 -0.88 -6.27
N GLU A 297 -10.77 0.38 -6.21
CA GLU A 297 -12.02 0.83 -6.82
C GLU A 297 -11.88 0.98 -8.33
N ALA A 298 -10.73 1.47 -8.79
CA ALA A 298 -10.45 1.65 -10.21
C ALA A 298 -8.95 1.54 -10.52
N ALA A 299 -8.64 1.19 -11.76
CA ALA A 299 -7.29 1.21 -12.33
C ALA A 299 -7.27 1.94 -13.67
N TYR A 300 -6.26 2.79 -13.85
CA TYR A 300 -6.02 3.58 -15.06
C TYR A 300 -4.75 3.10 -15.76
N PHE A 301 -4.85 2.82 -17.05
CA PHE A 301 -3.74 2.33 -17.88
C PHE A 301 -3.51 3.26 -19.05
N GLY A 302 -2.37 3.94 -19.08
CA GLY A 302 -1.96 4.75 -20.21
C GLY A 302 -1.25 3.91 -21.27
N ALA A 303 -1.55 4.16 -22.54
CA ALA A 303 -0.93 3.50 -23.66
C ALA A 303 0.03 4.45 -24.41
N PRO A 304 1.08 3.93 -25.06
CA PRO A 304 2.02 4.73 -25.87
C PRO A 304 1.37 5.56 -26.99
N ASP A 305 0.18 5.18 -27.45
CA ASP A 305 -0.60 5.88 -28.48
C ASP A 305 -1.41 7.08 -27.94
N GLY A 306 -1.32 7.36 -26.63
CA GLY A 306 -2.04 8.44 -25.96
C GLY A 306 -3.40 8.04 -25.39
N THR A 307 -3.88 6.81 -25.65
CA THR A 307 -5.12 6.30 -25.06
C THR A 307 -4.94 6.03 -23.57
N VAL A 308 -5.94 6.35 -22.77
CA VAL A 308 -6.05 5.83 -21.39
C VAL A 308 -7.26 4.92 -21.31
N THR A 309 -7.10 3.72 -20.78
CA THR A 309 -8.22 2.86 -20.39
C THR A 309 -8.41 2.89 -18.88
N CYS A 310 -9.65 2.75 -18.44
CA CYS A 310 -10.02 2.65 -17.04
C CYS A 310 -10.84 1.38 -16.82
N ARG A 311 -10.57 0.68 -15.72
CA ARG A 311 -11.36 -0.46 -15.22
C ARG A 311 -11.87 -0.11 -13.82
N TRP A 312 -13.13 -0.41 -13.55
CA TRP A 312 -13.82 -0.14 -12.28
C TRP A 312 -14.20 -1.45 -11.58
N GLN A 313 -14.31 -1.41 -10.25
CA GLN A 313 -14.70 -2.57 -9.43
C GLN A 313 -16.11 -3.10 -9.73
N ASP A 314 -16.97 -2.27 -10.30
CA ASP A 314 -18.32 -2.64 -10.75
C ASP A 314 -18.32 -3.33 -12.14
N GLY A 315 -17.14 -3.58 -12.71
CA GLY A 315 -16.96 -4.23 -14.01
C GLY A 315 -16.96 -3.28 -15.21
N ARG A 316 -17.23 -1.97 -15.01
CA ARG A 316 -17.17 -1.00 -16.11
C ARG A 316 -15.75 -0.88 -16.66
N ARG A 317 -15.66 -0.71 -17.98
CA ARG A 317 -14.43 -0.42 -18.71
C ARG A 317 -14.64 0.75 -19.65
N GLU A 318 -13.77 1.73 -19.58
CA GLU A 318 -13.92 3.00 -20.29
C GLU A 318 -12.62 3.39 -20.98
N LYS A 319 -12.73 4.11 -22.10
CA LYS A 319 -11.60 4.84 -22.69
C LYS A 319 -11.72 6.30 -22.27
N VAL A 320 -10.67 6.84 -21.68
CA VAL A 320 -10.58 8.23 -21.26
C VAL A 320 -9.77 9.00 -22.28
N ASP A 321 -10.37 10.04 -22.85
CA ASP A 321 -9.65 11.00 -23.68
C ASP A 321 -8.87 11.96 -22.75
N ALA A 322 -7.65 11.55 -22.41
CA ALA A 322 -6.77 12.28 -21.51
C ALA A 322 -5.93 13.35 -22.25
N VAL A 323 -5.80 13.25 -23.58
CA VAL A 323 -4.99 14.19 -24.39
C VAL A 323 -5.63 15.58 -24.41
N ALA A 324 -6.97 15.66 -24.55
CA ALA A 324 -7.69 16.93 -24.51
C ALA A 324 -7.52 17.70 -23.17
N ARG A 325 -7.16 17.01 -22.09
CA ARG A 325 -6.97 17.61 -20.75
C ARG A 325 -5.54 18.07 -20.49
N LEU A 326 -4.55 17.53 -21.23
CA LEU A 326 -3.15 17.98 -21.14
C LEU A 326 -2.98 19.42 -21.62
N ASP A 327 -3.65 19.82 -22.70
CA ASP A 327 -3.56 21.17 -23.27
C ASP A 327 -4.01 22.26 -22.27
N VAL A 328 -4.97 21.93 -21.41
CA VAL A 328 -5.44 22.84 -20.35
C VAL A 328 -4.41 22.94 -19.23
N ALA A 329 -3.76 21.81 -18.88
CA ALA A 329 -2.74 21.73 -17.85
C ALA A 329 -1.43 22.45 -18.24
N GLU A 330 -0.98 22.30 -19.49
CA GLU A 330 0.25 22.95 -19.99
C GLU A 330 0.06 24.47 -20.19
N LYS A 331 -1.13 24.91 -20.62
CA LYS A 331 -1.45 26.36 -20.75
C LYS A 331 -1.61 27.06 -19.40
N GLY A 332 -2.09 26.36 -18.37
CA GLY A 332 -2.18 26.89 -17.01
C GLY A 332 -0.84 27.02 -16.27
N GLY A 333 0.22 26.37 -16.78
CA GLY A 333 1.58 26.43 -16.23
C GLY A 333 2.42 27.62 -16.74
N GLN A 334 1.96 28.33 -17.78
CA GLN A 334 2.54 29.61 -18.20
C GLN A 334 1.82 30.76 -17.48
N LEU A 335 2.10 30.95 -16.19
CA LEU A 335 1.69 32.17 -15.48
C LEU A 335 2.94 33.00 -15.15
N SER A 336 2.97 34.15 -15.81
CA SER A 336 3.81 35.36 -15.66
C SER A 336 4.69 35.46 -14.42
N ASN A 337 5.98 35.77 -14.67
CA ASN A 337 6.85 36.51 -13.74
C ASN A 337 6.20 37.80 -13.25
#